data_AF-A0A3S9NGX6-F1
#
_entry.id   AF-A0A3S9NGX6-F1
#
_cell.length_a   1.000
_cell.length_b   1.000
_cell.length_c   1.000
_cell.angle_alpha   90.00
_cell.angle_beta   90.00
_cell.angle_gamma   90.00
#
_symmetry.space_group_name_H-M   'P 1'
#
loop_
_entity.id
_entity.type
_entity.pdbx_description
1 polymer ?
#
loop_
_entity_poly.entity_id
_entity_poly.type
_entity_poly.pdbx_seq_one_letter_code
_entity_poly.pdbx_strand_id
1 'polypeptide(L)'
;MPSIYAAPAAAPPSPVAAETRMVHDVATLQPSDYRSAEGAPWVISIITPAADSGENVTGTTYFDTAKGRTVPVPDARRRYANRGTWQVVASSSPAVPATGRYDWLTLAWLPINRRPLPQTPEHLYSPFIRGGTIVYRWNPAAEGGEQFGNVRMIFPEWTRHVADALRSAPAAGPDGASSAPPALDRLTTDTNPMTAVLDFGDALREEPVDRIVARLPALLREKDLHELSAVVFLCLSASREEDRPRFVETIDATIAGTHDRALLLAIAYGAFAAGRTQPVPFRDRSLNALINDVFGALKQRTAALGVPVAQGSPWYEFFTAYRLGEAVAGKGQ
;
A
#
# COMPACT_ATOMS: atom_id res chain seq x y z
N MET A 1 -14.87 2.97 -12.73
CA MET A 1 -14.43 2.65 -11.36
C MET A 1 -14.28 3.95 -10.60
N PRO A 2 -14.77 4.06 -9.37
CA PRO A 2 -14.50 5.24 -8.58
C PRO A 2 -13.06 5.14 -8.08
N SER A 3 -12.13 5.73 -8.82
CA SER A 3 -10.94 6.31 -8.19
C SER A 3 -11.41 7.32 -7.13
N ILE A 4 -10.58 7.65 -6.14
CA ILE A 4 -10.86 8.79 -5.23
C ILE A 4 -11.17 10.08 -6.00
N TYR A 5 -10.71 10.18 -7.25
CA TYR A 5 -10.95 11.30 -8.16
C TYR A 5 -12.31 11.24 -8.90
N ALA A 6 -13.04 10.13 -8.78
CA ALA A 6 -14.32 9.90 -9.43
C ALA A 6 -15.47 9.61 -8.44
N ALA A 7 -15.17 9.32 -7.16
CA ALA A 7 -16.17 9.23 -6.10
C ALA A 7 -16.33 10.57 -5.36
N PRO A 8 -17.55 10.91 -4.91
CA PRO A 8 -17.75 12.01 -3.97
C PRO A 8 -16.91 11.84 -2.70
N ALA A 9 -16.43 12.95 -2.13
CA ALA A 9 -15.73 12.95 -0.84
C ALA A 9 -16.55 12.24 0.26
N ALA A 10 -17.88 12.40 0.24
CA ALA A 10 -18.80 11.78 1.19
C ALA A 10 -19.09 10.27 0.96
N ALA A 11 -18.63 9.66 -0.13
CA ALA A 11 -18.83 8.22 -0.34
C ALA A 11 -18.06 7.42 0.73
N PRO A 12 -18.56 6.29 1.24
CA PRO A 12 -17.79 5.47 2.17
C PRO A 12 -16.49 4.98 1.51
N PRO A 13 -15.37 4.90 2.26
CA PRO A 13 -14.13 4.38 1.72
C PRO A 13 -14.31 2.92 1.27
N SER A 14 -13.68 2.55 0.16
CA SER A 14 -13.65 1.14 -0.27
C SER A 14 -12.88 0.33 0.78
N PRO A 15 -13.46 -0.75 1.35
CA PRO A 15 -12.75 -1.68 2.24
C PRO A 15 -11.51 -2.32 1.61
N VAL A 16 -11.41 -2.34 0.28
CA VAL A 16 -10.24 -2.86 -0.43
C VAL A 16 -9.18 -1.77 -0.65
N ALA A 17 -9.60 -0.53 -0.92
CA ALA A 17 -8.68 0.54 -1.30
C ALA A 17 -7.68 0.90 -0.18
N ALA A 18 -8.15 1.00 1.08
CA ALA A 18 -7.28 1.30 2.22
C ALA A 18 -6.24 0.20 2.45
N GLU A 19 -6.70 -1.06 2.48
CA GLU A 19 -5.83 -2.24 2.64
C GLU A 19 -4.82 -2.36 1.51
N THR A 20 -5.28 -2.20 0.27
CA THR A 20 -4.41 -2.19 -0.92
C THR A 20 -3.29 -1.17 -0.78
N ARG A 21 -3.63 0.02 -0.26
CA ARG A 21 -2.69 1.11 -0.06
C ARG A 21 -1.67 0.79 1.02
N MET A 22 -2.11 0.25 2.16
CA MET A 22 -1.22 -0.15 3.26
C MET A 22 -0.29 -1.31 2.87
N VAL A 23 -0.83 -2.37 2.27
CA VAL A 23 -0.03 -3.53 1.79
C VAL A 23 1.06 -3.08 0.83
N HIS A 24 0.70 -2.28 -0.18
CA HIS A 24 1.66 -1.74 -1.13
C HIS A 24 2.75 -0.91 -0.44
N ASP A 25 2.33 0.04 0.40
CA ASP A 25 3.26 1.01 0.99
C ASP A 25 4.20 0.38 2.01
N VAL A 26 3.72 -0.61 2.78
CA VAL A 26 4.54 -1.40 3.71
C VAL A 26 5.50 -2.31 2.95
N ALA A 27 5.02 -3.07 1.97
CA ALA A 27 5.87 -3.99 1.22
C ALA A 27 6.93 -3.29 0.34
N THR A 28 6.69 -2.03 -0.03
CA THR A 28 7.65 -1.20 -0.80
C THR A 28 8.39 -0.18 0.05
N LEU A 29 8.22 -0.22 1.39
CA LEU A 29 8.91 0.68 2.30
C LEU A 29 10.42 0.41 2.26
N GLN A 30 11.21 1.44 2.00
CA GLN A 30 12.66 1.39 2.13
C GLN A 30 13.10 2.26 3.30
N PRO A 31 13.75 1.70 4.35
CA PRO A 31 14.22 2.51 5.48
C PRO A 31 15.16 3.65 5.08
N SER A 32 15.91 3.50 3.97
CA SER A 32 16.77 4.54 3.40
C SER A 32 16.03 5.81 3.01
N ASP A 33 14.77 5.73 2.59
CA ASP A 33 13.97 6.88 2.16
C ASP A 33 13.65 7.86 3.30
N TYR A 34 13.79 7.37 4.54
CA TYR A 34 13.51 8.08 5.79
C TYR A 34 14.78 8.52 6.50
N ARG A 35 15.94 8.28 5.89
CA ARG A 35 17.20 8.85 6.32
C ARG A 35 17.45 10.11 5.52
N SER A 36 17.80 11.18 6.23
CA SER A 36 18.20 12.43 5.61
C SER A 36 19.63 12.73 5.99
N ALA A 37 20.46 13.04 5.00
CA ALA A 37 21.80 13.59 5.24
C ALA A 37 21.73 14.92 6.00
N GLU A 38 20.62 15.64 5.84
CA GLU A 38 20.33 16.92 6.51
C GLU A 38 19.63 16.73 7.88
N GLY A 39 19.43 15.49 8.32
CA GLY A 39 18.83 15.18 9.63
C GLY A 39 17.31 15.39 9.72
N ALA A 40 16.60 15.56 8.60
CA ALA A 40 15.14 15.63 8.58
C ALA A 40 14.52 14.37 9.25
N PRO A 41 13.67 14.53 10.28
CA PRO A 41 13.17 13.40 11.04
C PRO A 41 12.12 12.61 10.26
N TRP A 42 12.09 11.30 10.49
CA TRP A 42 10.93 10.51 10.12
C TRP A 42 9.87 10.63 11.21
N VAL A 43 8.61 10.56 10.79
CA VAL A 43 7.45 10.75 11.65
C VAL A 43 6.38 9.76 11.25
N ILE A 44 5.75 9.14 12.24
CA ILE A 44 4.52 8.37 12.09
C ILE A 44 3.40 9.20 12.70
N SER A 45 2.35 9.47 11.92
CA SER A 45 1.20 10.25 12.34
C SER A 45 -0.12 9.59 11.95
N ILE A 46 -1.12 9.78 12.79
CA ILE A 46 -2.52 9.53 12.44
C ILE A 46 -3.06 10.77 11.72
N ILE A 47 -3.63 10.57 10.54
CA ILE A 47 -4.25 11.61 9.73
C ILE A 47 -5.76 11.58 9.93
N THR A 48 -6.32 12.71 10.33
CA THR A 48 -7.77 12.91 10.48
C THR A 48 -8.23 14.00 9.51
N PRO A 49 -8.82 13.63 8.37
CA PRO A 49 -9.34 14.58 7.39
C PRO A 49 -10.48 15.41 7.96
N ALA A 50 -10.57 16.66 7.51
CA ALA A 50 -11.78 17.45 7.67
C ALA A 50 -12.91 16.88 6.78
N ALA A 51 -14.16 17.19 7.13
CA ALA A 51 -15.33 16.70 6.41
C ALA A 51 -15.36 17.12 4.92
N ASP A 52 -14.75 18.26 4.60
CA ASP A 52 -14.66 18.80 3.24
C ASP A 52 -13.35 18.42 2.52
N SER A 53 -12.53 17.53 3.10
CA SER A 53 -11.34 17.02 2.41
C SER A 53 -11.73 16.16 1.21
N GLY A 54 -11.11 16.42 0.06
CA GLY A 54 -11.48 15.83 -1.23
C GLY A 54 -12.60 16.58 -1.96
N GLU A 55 -13.22 17.60 -1.37
CA GLU A 55 -14.24 18.40 -2.07
C GLU A 55 -13.61 19.29 -3.14
N ASN A 56 -14.34 19.46 -4.26
CA ASN A 56 -13.91 20.34 -5.33
C ASN A 56 -13.97 21.81 -4.88
N VAL A 57 -12.90 22.54 -5.15
CA VAL A 57 -12.81 23.98 -4.94
C VAL A 57 -13.03 24.69 -6.26
N THR A 58 -13.99 25.62 -6.30
CA THR A 58 -14.32 26.45 -7.45
C THR A 58 -14.12 27.92 -7.14
N GLY A 59 -13.66 28.71 -8.11
CA GLY A 59 -13.46 30.16 -7.96
C GLY A 59 -12.00 30.57 -8.16
N THR A 60 -11.72 31.86 -7.97
CA THR A 60 -10.38 32.47 -8.16
C THR A 60 -9.57 32.53 -6.87
N THR A 61 -10.20 32.29 -5.72
CA THR A 61 -9.57 32.37 -4.39
C THR A 61 -10.06 31.24 -3.48
N TYR A 62 -9.25 30.93 -2.49
CA TYR A 62 -9.46 29.84 -1.54
C TYR A 62 -8.95 30.24 -0.16
N PHE A 63 -9.68 29.92 0.91
CA PHE A 63 -9.25 30.18 2.28
C PHE A 63 -8.44 29.00 2.81
N ASP A 64 -7.12 29.20 2.96
CA ASP A 64 -6.20 28.25 3.55
C ASP A 64 -6.35 28.31 5.08
N THR A 65 -6.98 27.28 5.64
CA THR A 65 -7.28 27.17 7.08
C THR A 65 -6.06 26.88 7.93
N ALA A 66 -4.99 26.32 7.36
CA ALA A 66 -3.74 26.09 8.08
C ALA A 66 -2.94 27.39 8.21
N LYS A 67 -2.95 28.24 7.19
CA LYS A 67 -2.27 29.55 7.19
C LYS A 67 -3.17 30.70 7.68
N GLY A 68 -4.48 30.47 7.82
CA GLY A 68 -5.45 31.48 8.25
C GLY A 68 -5.61 32.64 7.27
N ARG A 69 -5.45 32.41 5.96
CA ARG A 69 -5.47 33.47 4.94
C ARG A 69 -6.09 33.02 3.62
N THR A 70 -6.63 33.96 2.86
CA THR A 70 -7.07 33.73 1.48
C THR A 70 -5.87 33.70 0.53
N VAL A 71 -5.79 32.67 -0.31
CA VAL A 71 -4.76 32.49 -1.34
C VAL A 71 -5.40 32.43 -2.73
N PRO A 72 -4.70 32.86 -3.80
CA PRO A 72 -5.19 32.70 -5.15
C PRO A 72 -5.27 31.21 -5.51
N VAL A 73 -6.28 30.83 -6.29
CA VAL A 73 -6.34 29.50 -6.92
C VAL A 73 -5.48 29.57 -8.18
N PRO A 74 -4.30 28.92 -8.25
CA PRO A 74 -3.29 29.22 -9.27
C PRO A 74 -3.65 28.80 -10.71
N ASP A 75 -4.87 28.30 -10.96
CA ASP A 75 -5.32 27.85 -12.28
C ASP A 75 -6.87 27.74 -12.30
N ALA A 76 -7.53 27.96 -13.44
CA ALA A 76 -8.98 27.77 -13.61
C ALA A 76 -9.41 26.28 -13.67
N ARG A 77 -8.46 25.36 -13.52
CA ARG A 77 -8.71 23.91 -13.49
C ARG A 77 -9.38 23.49 -12.19
N ARG A 78 -10.17 22.41 -12.25
CA ARG A 78 -10.76 21.79 -11.07
C ARG A 78 -9.66 21.40 -10.09
N ARG A 79 -9.82 21.80 -8.82
CA ARG A 79 -8.95 21.42 -7.71
C ARG A 79 -9.81 20.80 -6.63
N TYR A 80 -9.19 20.01 -5.76
CA TYR A 80 -9.82 19.58 -4.53
C TYR A 80 -8.97 19.98 -3.33
N ALA A 81 -9.62 20.23 -2.21
CA ALA A 81 -8.96 20.58 -0.97
C ALA A 81 -8.45 19.33 -0.27
N ASN A 82 -7.23 19.35 0.27
CA ASN A 82 -6.78 18.41 1.28
C ASN A 82 -6.72 19.17 2.58
N ARG A 83 -7.61 18.86 3.52
CA ARG A 83 -7.68 19.54 4.81
C ARG A 83 -7.86 18.55 5.94
N GLY A 84 -7.30 18.89 7.10
CA GLY A 84 -7.47 18.08 8.30
C GLY A 84 -6.40 18.36 9.35
N THR A 85 -6.24 17.38 10.22
CA THR A 85 -5.26 17.39 11.30
C THR A 85 -4.39 16.14 11.25
N TRP A 86 -3.20 16.25 11.84
CA TRP A 86 -2.31 15.13 12.07
C TRP A 86 -1.87 15.09 13.53
N GLN A 87 -1.70 13.89 14.05
CA GLN A 87 -1.21 13.63 15.40
C GLN A 87 -0.04 12.66 15.34
N VAL A 88 1.11 13.05 15.88
CA VAL A 88 2.31 12.21 15.93
C VAL A 88 2.12 11.09 16.95
N VAL A 89 2.45 9.88 16.53
CA VAL A 89 2.46 8.68 17.39
C VAL A 89 3.86 8.10 17.55
N ALA A 90 4.79 8.39 16.64
CA ALA A 90 6.22 8.11 16.79
C ALA A 90 7.05 9.06 15.92
N SER A 91 8.27 9.38 16.34
CA SER A 91 9.23 10.14 15.52
C SER A 91 10.67 9.83 15.94
N SER A 92 11.62 10.06 15.02
CA SER A 92 13.05 10.07 15.35
C SER A 92 13.51 11.33 16.08
N SER A 93 12.69 12.38 16.20
CA SER A 93 13.10 13.63 16.84
C SER A 93 12.01 14.21 17.74
N PRO A 94 12.36 14.66 18.97
CA PRO A 94 11.43 15.34 19.86
C PRO A 94 11.08 16.76 19.39
N ALA A 95 11.78 17.29 18.39
CA ALA A 95 11.51 18.62 17.83
C ALA A 95 10.26 18.66 16.93
N VAL A 96 9.71 17.51 16.56
CA VAL A 96 8.48 17.43 15.78
C VAL A 96 7.29 17.78 16.68
N PRO A 97 6.41 18.73 16.29
CA PRO A 97 5.22 19.03 17.08
C PRO A 97 4.35 17.80 17.29
N ALA A 98 3.69 17.68 18.44
CA ALA A 98 2.83 16.53 18.73
C ALA A 98 1.59 16.46 17.81
N THR A 99 1.13 17.60 17.32
CA THR A 99 -0.04 17.73 16.44
C THR A 99 0.13 18.90 15.49
N GLY A 100 -0.60 18.89 14.39
CA GLY A 100 -0.75 20.06 13.53
C GLY A 100 -1.96 19.98 12.62
N ARG A 101 -2.09 21.00 11.77
CA ARG A 101 -3.13 21.10 10.73
C ARG A 101 -2.47 21.04 9.37
N TYR A 102 -3.21 20.55 8.39
CA TYR A 102 -2.79 20.62 7.00
C TYR A 102 -3.91 21.19 6.14
N ASP A 103 -3.52 21.97 5.14
CA ASP A 103 -4.40 22.57 4.17
C ASP A 103 -3.61 22.84 2.90
N TRP A 104 -4.03 22.25 1.78
CA TRP A 104 -3.57 22.65 0.45
C TRP A 104 -4.55 22.25 -0.64
N LEU A 105 -4.36 22.83 -1.82
CA LEU A 105 -5.11 22.47 -3.03
C LEU A 105 -4.30 21.49 -3.88
N THR A 106 -4.87 20.34 -4.19
CA THR A 106 -4.32 19.46 -5.23
C THR A 106 -5.12 19.63 -6.52
N LEU A 107 -4.43 19.61 -7.66
CA LEU A 107 -5.08 19.57 -8.96
C LEU A 107 -5.95 18.32 -9.07
N ALA A 108 -7.23 18.49 -9.36
CA ALA A 108 -8.07 17.36 -9.69
C ALA A 108 -7.57 16.78 -11.01
N TRP A 109 -7.34 15.47 -11.04
CA TRP A 109 -6.93 14.79 -12.27
C TRP A 109 -7.99 15.02 -13.35
N LEU A 110 -7.65 15.83 -14.35
CA LEU A 110 -8.56 16.09 -15.46
C LEU A 110 -8.71 14.82 -16.30
N PRO A 111 -9.94 14.49 -16.74
CA PRO A 111 -10.19 13.38 -17.67
C PRO A 111 -9.44 13.48 -19.01
N ILE A 112 -8.83 14.64 -19.30
CA ILE A 112 -8.11 14.96 -20.53
C ILE A 112 -6.70 14.32 -20.54
N ASN A 113 -6.10 14.06 -19.37
CA ASN A 113 -4.68 13.68 -19.27
C ASN A 113 -4.42 12.16 -19.24
N ARG A 114 -5.08 11.40 -20.14
CA ARG A 114 -5.03 9.94 -20.36
C ARG A 114 -6.15 9.18 -19.67
N ARG A 115 -7.00 8.59 -20.51
CA ARG A 115 -7.84 7.45 -20.15
C ARG A 115 -7.14 6.17 -20.58
N PRO A 116 -7.23 5.10 -19.77
CA PRO A 116 -7.86 5.06 -18.44
C PRO A 116 -7.01 5.76 -17.37
N LEU A 117 -7.66 6.29 -16.33
CA LEU A 117 -6.97 6.86 -15.16
C LEU A 117 -6.02 5.81 -14.55
N PRO A 118 -4.82 6.21 -14.08
CA PRO A 118 -3.97 5.30 -13.31
C PRO A 118 -4.77 4.68 -12.16
N GLN A 119 -4.55 3.39 -11.95
CA GLN A 119 -5.20 2.59 -10.91
C GLN A 119 -4.17 2.13 -9.87
N THR A 120 -3.16 2.97 -9.61
CA THR A 120 -2.16 2.67 -8.57
C THR A 120 -2.77 2.87 -7.18
N PRO A 121 -2.19 2.31 -6.13
CA PRO A 121 -2.73 2.44 -4.77
C PRO A 121 -2.95 3.90 -4.34
N GLU A 122 -2.07 4.84 -4.73
CA GLU A 122 -2.20 6.30 -4.51
C GLU A 122 -3.50 6.88 -5.12
N HIS A 123 -3.96 6.30 -6.22
CA HIS A 123 -5.16 6.75 -6.93
C HIS A 123 -6.45 6.09 -6.41
N LEU A 124 -6.30 5.00 -5.64
CA LEU A 124 -7.40 4.29 -5.00
C LEU A 124 -7.66 4.82 -3.60
N TYR A 125 -6.64 5.34 -2.91
CA TYR A 125 -6.78 5.83 -1.55
C TYR A 125 -5.76 6.95 -1.24
N SER A 126 -6.25 8.01 -0.61
CA SER A 126 -5.40 9.09 -0.07
C SER A 126 -5.66 9.25 1.42
N PRO A 127 -4.63 9.15 2.30
CA PRO A 127 -4.80 9.35 3.73
C PRO A 127 -5.23 10.77 4.07
N PHE A 128 -4.93 11.77 3.22
CA PHE A 128 -5.33 13.15 3.46
C PHE A 128 -6.80 13.43 3.15
N ILE A 129 -7.47 12.53 2.43
CA ILE A 129 -8.91 12.59 2.11
C ILE A 129 -9.69 11.60 3.00
N ARG A 130 -9.12 10.42 3.26
CA ARG A 130 -9.82 9.29 3.89
C ARG A 130 -9.31 8.91 5.27
N GLY A 131 -8.18 9.48 5.70
CA GLY A 131 -7.56 9.21 6.97
C GLY A 131 -6.70 7.96 6.95
N GLY A 132 -6.05 7.67 8.08
CA GLY A 132 -5.20 6.52 8.28
C GLY A 132 -3.88 6.87 8.96
N THR A 133 -3.03 5.87 9.16
CA THR A 133 -1.72 6.04 9.78
C THR A 133 -0.65 6.07 8.71
N ILE A 134 0.18 7.12 8.71
CA ILE A 134 1.25 7.30 7.72
C ILE A 134 2.60 7.39 8.40
N VAL A 135 3.63 6.94 7.70
CA VAL A 135 5.02 7.32 7.93
C VAL A 135 5.48 8.25 6.81
N TYR A 136 6.26 9.26 7.17
CA TYR A 136 6.76 10.27 6.23
C TYR A 136 8.06 10.89 6.76
N ARG A 137 8.78 11.55 5.87
CA ARG A 137 9.91 12.43 6.18
C ARG A 137 9.40 13.84 6.37
N TRP A 138 9.55 14.38 7.58
CA TRP A 138 9.03 15.71 7.92
C TRP A 138 9.91 16.81 7.34
N ASN A 139 9.29 17.70 6.55
CA ASN A 139 9.93 18.88 6.00
C ASN A 139 9.12 20.15 6.34
N PRO A 140 9.34 20.76 7.51
CA PRO A 140 8.56 21.91 7.95
C PRO A 140 8.78 23.17 7.10
N ALA A 141 9.84 23.22 6.29
CA ALA A 141 10.12 24.34 5.40
C ALA A 141 9.36 24.26 4.06
N ALA A 142 8.83 23.09 3.71
CA ALA A 142 8.06 22.91 2.48
C ALA A 142 6.60 23.36 2.64
N GLU A 143 5.97 23.75 1.54
CA GLU A 143 4.56 24.15 1.53
C GLU A 143 3.62 23.02 1.13
N GLY A 144 2.40 23.04 1.67
CA GLY A 144 1.31 22.17 1.25
C GLY A 144 1.58 20.68 1.53
N GLY A 145 1.32 19.82 0.55
CA GLY A 145 1.54 18.37 0.70
C GLY A 145 3.02 18.00 0.85
N GLU A 146 3.94 18.82 0.33
CA GLU A 146 5.39 18.54 0.34
C GLU A 146 6.02 18.57 1.74
N GLN A 147 5.30 19.10 2.75
CA GLN A 147 5.71 18.98 4.15
C GLN A 147 5.73 17.52 4.63
N PHE A 148 4.96 16.66 3.98
CA PHE A 148 4.92 15.21 4.17
C PHE A 148 5.73 14.54 3.05
N GLY A 149 7.05 14.50 3.18
CA GLY A 149 7.91 13.83 2.19
C GLY A 149 7.78 12.31 2.27
N ASN A 150 7.86 11.60 1.13
CA ASN A 150 7.88 10.13 1.06
C ASN A 150 6.75 9.45 1.89
N VAL A 151 5.50 9.88 1.69
CA VAL A 151 4.35 9.35 2.44
C VAL A 151 4.11 7.88 2.11
N ARG A 152 4.08 7.04 3.15
CA ARG A 152 3.63 5.65 3.11
C ARG A 152 2.56 5.42 4.16
N MET A 153 1.45 4.80 3.79
CA MET A 153 0.50 4.28 4.76
C MET A 153 1.01 3.00 5.39
N ILE A 154 0.76 2.84 6.68
CA ILE A 154 1.11 1.64 7.44
C ILE A 154 -0.12 1.11 8.16
N PHE A 155 -0.11 -0.18 8.50
CA PHE A 155 -1.12 -0.74 9.39
C PHE A 155 -1.03 -0.04 10.75
N PRO A 156 -2.14 0.47 11.32
CA PRO A 156 -2.14 1.15 12.61
C PRO A 156 -1.45 0.35 13.72
N GLU A 157 -1.67 -0.97 13.74
CA GLU A 157 -1.11 -1.95 14.67
C GLU A 157 0.41 -2.05 14.54
N TRP A 158 0.95 -1.73 13.36
CA TRP A 158 2.38 -1.78 13.05
C TRP A 158 3.14 -0.49 13.37
N THR A 159 2.51 0.50 14.02
CA THR A 159 3.18 1.76 14.39
C THR A 159 4.52 1.53 15.10
N ARG A 160 4.55 0.65 16.11
CA ARG A 160 5.78 0.33 16.84
C ARG A 160 6.76 -0.47 15.98
N HIS A 161 6.26 -1.47 15.25
CA HIS A 161 7.03 -2.33 14.36
C HIS A 161 7.80 -1.54 13.29
N VAL A 162 7.12 -0.58 12.64
CA VAL A 162 7.72 0.33 11.66
C VAL A 162 8.74 1.27 12.33
N ALA A 163 8.40 1.87 13.47
CA ALA A 163 9.33 2.73 14.19
C ALA A 163 10.61 1.98 14.63
N ASP A 164 10.48 0.75 15.12
CA ASP A 164 11.60 -0.11 15.51
C ASP A 164 12.46 -0.48 14.29
N ALA A 165 11.84 -0.83 13.15
CA ALA A 165 12.54 -1.14 11.90
C ALA A 165 13.32 0.07 11.36
N LEU A 166 12.72 1.27 11.37
CA LEU A 166 13.39 2.50 10.94
C LEU A 166 14.56 2.91 11.84
N ARG A 167 14.47 2.63 13.16
CA ARG A 167 15.57 2.87 14.12
C ARG A 167 16.71 1.88 13.95
N SER A 168 16.39 0.61 13.70
CA SER A 168 17.35 -0.49 13.70
C SER A 168 18.06 -0.68 12.37
N ALA A 169 17.52 -0.10 11.29
CA ALA A 169 18.10 -0.26 9.97
C ALA A 169 19.57 0.24 9.98
N PRO A 170 20.54 -0.53 9.43
CA PRO A 170 21.96 -0.19 9.46
C PRO A 170 22.29 0.98 8.52
N ALA A 171 23.13 1.92 8.97
CA ALA A 171 23.61 3.02 8.12
C ALA A 171 24.28 2.43 6.86
N ALA A 172 23.95 2.95 5.68
CA ALA A 172 24.59 2.50 4.44
C ALA A 172 26.07 2.89 4.48
N GLY A 173 26.93 1.94 4.82
CA GLY A 173 28.38 2.11 4.81
C GLY A 173 28.93 1.99 3.38
N PRO A 174 30.04 2.68 3.05
CA PRO A 174 30.66 2.62 1.72
C PRO A 174 31.32 1.26 1.41
N ASP A 175 31.61 0.42 2.41
CA ASP A 175 32.26 -0.88 2.23
C ASP A 175 31.24 -2.02 2.34
N GLY A 176 30.76 -2.46 1.18
CA GLY A 176 29.68 -3.43 0.99
C GLY A 176 30.02 -4.89 1.28
N ALA A 177 30.60 -5.20 2.44
CA ALA A 177 30.65 -6.56 2.96
C ALA A 177 29.83 -6.64 4.26
N SER A 178 28.53 -6.84 4.10
CA SER A 178 27.66 -7.14 5.24
C SER A 178 28.00 -8.53 5.77
N SER A 179 28.47 -8.64 7.01
CA SER A 179 28.61 -9.92 7.72
C SER A 179 27.26 -10.43 8.27
N ALA A 180 26.15 -9.85 7.82
CA ALA A 180 24.83 -10.25 8.28
C ALA A 180 24.50 -11.68 7.81
N PRO A 181 23.79 -12.49 8.63
CA PRO A 181 23.26 -13.77 8.18
C PRO A 181 22.39 -13.60 6.92
N PRO A 182 22.23 -14.65 6.08
CA PRO A 182 21.31 -14.63 4.94
C PRO A 182 19.91 -14.17 5.34
N ALA A 183 19.23 -13.46 4.44
CA ALA A 183 17.96 -12.79 4.74
C ALA A 183 16.86 -13.76 5.19
N LEU A 184 16.75 -14.94 4.56
CA LEU A 184 15.84 -16.00 4.97
C LEU A 184 16.14 -16.56 6.36
N ASP A 185 17.40 -16.53 6.80
CA ASP A 185 17.77 -17.00 8.12
C ASP A 185 17.41 -15.93 9.18
N ARG A 186 17.54 -14.63 8.84
CA ARG A 186 17.10 -13.51 9.69
C ARG A 186 15.58 -13.52 9.94
N LEU A 187 14.77 -13.87 8.94
CA LEU A 187 13.31 -14.05 9.06
C LEU A 187 12.91 -14.93 10.24
N THR A 188 13.69 -15.97 10.54
CA THR A 188 13.36 -16.92 11.61
C THR A 188 13.71 -16.44 13.01
N THR A 189 14.46 -15.33 13.10
CA THR A 189 15.02 -14.83 14.36
C THR A 189 14.35 -13.54 14.85
N ASP A 190 13.85 -12.69 13.94
CA ASP A 190 13.13 -11.48 14.31
C ASP A 190 11.63 -11.78 14.52
N THR A 191 11.05 -11.17 15.55
CA THR A 191 9.61 -11.22 15.84
C THR A 191 8.86 -10.00 15.32
N ASN A 192 9.56 -9.03 14.74
CA ASN A 192 8.99 -7.83 14.17
C ASN A 192 8.51 -8.09 12.73
N PRO A 193 7.19 -8.08 12.46
CA PRO A 193 6.66 -8.38 11.13
C PRO A 193 7.11 -7.38 10.06
N MET A 194 7.39 -6.12 10.43
CA MET A 194 7.95 -5.16 9.47
C MET A 194 9.38 -5.53 9.06
N THR A 195 10.23 -5.97 10.00
CA THR A 195 11.57 -6.44 9.64
C THR A 195 11.48 -7.69 8.78
N ALA A 196 10.55 -8.60 9.10
CA ALA A 196 10.33 -9.81 8.31
C ALA A 196 9.95 -9.48 6.85
N VAL A 197 9.07 -8.51 6.64
CA VAL A 197 8.74 -8.03 5.27
C VAL A 197 9.98 -7.51 4.53
N LEU A 198 10.84 -6.74 5.21
CA LEU A 198 12.08 -6.21 4.61
C LEU A 198 13.06 -7.34 4.26
N ASP A 199 13.30 -8.25 5.20
CA ASP A 199 14.19 -9.41 5.02
C ASP A 199 13.68 -10.35 3.92
N PHE A 200 12.36 -10.54 3.79
CA PHE A 200 11.81 -11.33 2.69
C PHE A 200 12.01 -10.62 1.34
N GLY A 201 11.89 -9.29 1.31
CA GLY A 201 12.22 -8.48 0.15
C GLY A 201 13.70 -8.58 -0.26
N ASP A 202 14.62 -8.62 0.69
CA ASP A 202 16.05 -8.88 0.46
C ASP A 202 16.26 -10.31 -0.06
N ALA A 203 15.61 -11.31 0.55
CA ALA A 203 15.71 -12.70 0.13
C ALA A 203 15.31 -12.90 -1.34
N LEU A 204 14.23 -12.25 -1.81
CA LEU A 204 13.81 -12.30 -3.21
C LEU A 204 14.87 -11.74 -4.19
N ARG A 205 15.73 -10.84 -3.74
CA ARG A 205 16.81 -10.27 -4.56
C ARG A 205 18.07 -11.14 -4.51
N GLU A 206 18.44 -11.57 -3.32
CA GLU A 206 19.77 -12.08 -2.99
C GLU A 206 19.85 -13.62 -2.98
N GLU A 207 18.74 -14.31 -2.71
CA GLU A 207 18.76 -15.75 -2.46
C GLU A 207 18.20 -16.59 -3.62
N PRO A 208 18.63 -17.87 -3.75
CA PRO A 208 18.09 -18.79 -4.74
C PRO A 208 16.60 -19.06 -4.50
N VAL A 209 15.80 -19.01 -5.57
CA VAL A 209 14.35 -19.27 -5.54
C VAL A 209 13.99 -20.60 -4.88
N ASP A 210 14.80 -21.65 -5.02
CA ASP A 210 14.55 -22.96 -4.40
C ASP A 210 14.53 -22.89 -2.87
N ARG A 211 15.40 -22.09 -2.25
CA ARG A 211 15.37 -21.88 -0.78
C ARG A 211 14.11 -21.13 -0.37
N ILE A 212 13.72 -20.11 -1.14
CA ILE A 212 12.55 -19.28 -0.84
C ILE A 212 11.27 -20.13 -0.94
N VAL A 213 11.10 -20.86 -2.04
CA VAL A 213 9.94 -21.76 -2.26
C VAL A 213 9.85 -22.83 -1.17
N ALA A 214 10.97 -23.39 -0.71
CA ALA A 214 10.97 -24.36 0.38
C ALA A 214 10.48 -23.79 1.73
N ARG A 215 10.66 -22.47 1.96
CA ARG A 215 10.24 -21.78 3.20
C ARG A 215 8.87 -21.13 3.09
N LEU A 216 8.44 -20.78 1.89
CA LEU A 216 7.20 -20.04 1.63
C LEU A 216 5.95 -20.69 2.26
N PRO A 217 5.73 -22.03 2.26
CA PRO A 217 4.57 -22.61 2.93
C PRO A 217 4.47 -22.33 4.42
N ALA A 218 5.60 -22.10 5.11
CA ALA A 218 5.58 -21.72 6.51
C ALA A 218 5.22 -20.23 6.66
N LEU A 219 5.84 -19.37 5.86
CA LEU A 219 5.57 -17.93 5.82
C LEU A 219 4.13 -17.61 5.41
N LEU A 220 3.51 -18.43 4.56
CA LEU A 220 2.11 -18.26 4.18
C LEU A 220 1.11 -18.68 5.27
N ARG A 221 1.59 -19.30 6.36
CA ARG A 221 0.81 -19.66 7.54
C ARG A 221 1.14 -18.79 8.75
N GLU A 222 1.83 -17.66 8.52
CA GLU A 222 2.18 -16.71 9.55
C GLU A 222 0.94 -16.20 10.27
N LYS A 223 1.08 -15.88 11.56
CA LYS A 223 -0.06 -15.45 12.38
C LYS A 223 -0.46 -14.01 12.09
N ASP A 224 0.48 -13.17 11.69
CA ASP A 224 0.19 -11.80 11.30
C ASP A 224 -0.33 -11.77 9.84
N LEU A 225 -1.61 -11.48 9.69
CA LEU A 225 -2.28 -11.44 8.39
C LEU A 225 -1.78 -10.28 7.49
N HIS A 226 -1.28 -9.21 8.08
CA HIS A 226 -0.71 -8.09 7.34
C HIS A 226 0.67 -8.45 6.78
N GLU A 227 1.47 -9.19 7.54
CA GLU A 227 2.72 -9.76 7.06
C GLU A 227 2.47 -10.71 5.90
N LEU A 228 1.49 -11.62 6.05
CA LEU A 228 1.06 -12.51 4.97
C LEU A 228 0.68 -11.74 3.69
N SER A 229 -0.14 -10.68 3.81
CA SER A 229 -0.50 -9.85 2.66
C SER A 229 0.72 -9.21 1.98
N ALA A 230 1.69 -8.72 2.75
CA ALA A 230 2.92 -8.14 2.24
C ALA A 230 3.83 -9.19 1.57
N VAL A 231 3.95 -10.38 2.15
CA VAL A 231 4.70 -11.52 1.57
C VAL A 231 4.10 -11.95 0.24
N VAL A 232 2.76 -12.08 0.15
CA VAL A 232 2.06 -12.41 -1.10
C VAL A 232 2.27 -11.31 -2.14
N PHE A 233 2.19 -10.04 -1.74
CA PHE A 233 2.51 -8.91 -2.63
C PHE A 233 3.93 -9.05 -3.19
N LEU A 234 4.93 -9.24 -2.33
CA LEU A 234 6.34 -9.35 -2.72
C LEU A 234 6.59 -10.52 -3.67
N CYS A 235 5.99 -11.69 -3.41
CA CYS A 235 6.05 -12.85 -4.29
C CYS A 235 5.56 -12.56 -5.72
N LEU A 236 4.60 -11.65 -5.88
CA LEU A 236 3.95 -11.37 -7.16
C LEU A 236 4.56 -10.16 -7.87
N SER A 237 4.93 -9.10 -7.14
CA SER A 237 5.37 -7.85 -7.74
C SER A 237 6.86 -7.54 -7.60
N ALA A 238 7.54 -8.10 -6.59
CA ALA A 238 8.96 -7.80 -6.33
C ALA A 238 9.89 -8.94 -6.78
N SER A 239 9.39 -10.15 -6.96
CA SER A 239 10.18 -11.26 -7.48
C SER A 239 10.52 -11.10 -8.96
N ARG A 240 11.56 -11.84 -9.38
CA ARG A 240 11.94 -12.01 -10.79
C ARG A 240 10.79 -12.64 -11.56
N GLU A 241 10.62 -12.24 -12.82
CA GLU A 241 9.46 -12.63 -13.64
C GLU A 241 9.38 -14.14 -13.83
N GLU A 242 10.53 -14.79 -14.03
CA GLU A 242 10.70 -16.23 -14.21
C GLU A 242 10.34 -17.06 -12.97
N ASP A 243 10.43 -16.48 -11.78
CA ASP A 243 10.19 -17.17 -10.51
C ASP A 243 8.72 -17.09 -10.07
N ARG A 244 7.97 -16.07 -10.53
CA ARG A 244 6.58 -15.82 -10.12
C ARG A 244 5.65 -17.04 -10.23
N PRO A 245 5.68 -17.85 -11.30
CA PRO A 245 4.82 -19.03 -11.39
C PRO A 245 5.01 -20.02 -10.23
N ARG A 246 6.24 -20.17 -9.75
CA ARG A 246 6.56 -21.08 -8.63
C ARG A 246 6.00 -20.59 -7.30
N PHE A 247 6.00 -19.27 -7.10
CA PHE A 247 5.37 -18.67 -5.93
C PHE A 247 3.85 -18.79 -6.00
N VAL A 248 3.24 -18.58 -7.18
CA VAL A 248 1.80 -18.77 -7.39
C VAL A 248 1.37 -20.21 -7.10
N GLU A 249 2.12 -21.21 -7.56
CA GLU A 249 1.84 -22.63 -7.24
C GLU A 249 1.77 -22.86 -5.72
N THR A 250 2.68 -22.26 -4.96
CA THR A 250 2.72 -22.38 -3.49
C THR A 250 1.56 -21.64 -2.82
N ILE A 251 1.19 -20.46 -3.35
CA ILE A 251 0.04 -19.67 -2.89
C ILE A 251 -1.26 -20.45 -3.15
N ASP A 252 -1.44 -21.02 -4.34
CA ASP A 252 -2.62 -21.81 -4.72
C ASP A 252 -2.76 -23.06 -3.87
N ALA A 253 -1.65 -23.77 -3.59
CA ALA A 253 -1.65 -24.90 -2.68
C ALA A 253 -2.08 -24.49 -1.26
N THR A 254 -1.67 -23.30 -0.81
CA THR A 254 -2.07 -22.75 0.49
C THR A 254 -3.56 -22.40 0.52
N ILE A 255 -4.07 -21.76 -0.53
CA ILE A 255 -5.50 -21.45 -0.70
C ILE A 255 -6.33 -22.75 -0.66
N ALA A 256 -5.91 -23.77 -1.40
CA ALA A 256 -6.62 -25.04 -1.46
C ALA A 256 -6.66 -25.76 -0.10
N GLY A 257 -5.57 -25.69 0.67
CA GLY A 257 -5.41 -26.41 1.94
C GLY A 257 -6.02 -25.75 3.17
N THR A 258 -6.29 -24.44 3.15
CA THR A 258 -6.75 -23.70 4.33
C THR A 258 -8.27 -23.60 4.45
N HIS A 259 -8.80 -23.66 5.67
CA HIS A 259 -10.20 -23.33 5.98
C HIS A 259 -10.33 -21.94 6.64
N ASP A 260 -9.21 -21.27 6.89
CA ASP A 260 -9.17 -19.97 7.53
C ASP A 260 -9.56 -18.87 6.53
N ARG A 261 -10.72 -18.27 6.79
CA ARG A 261 -11.29 -17.21 5.95
C ARG A 261 -10.46 -15.91 6.01
N ALA A 262 -9.83 -15.63 7.13
CA ALA A 262 -9.01 -14.43 7.31
C ALA A 262 -7.70 -14.56 6.54
N LEU A 263 -7.10 -15.76 6.55
CA LEU A 263 -5.93 -16.10 5.72
C LEU A 263 -6.24 -15.92 4.22
N LEU A 264 -7.37 -16.45 3.73
CA LEU A 264 -7.79 -16.26 2.34
C LEU A 264 -7.93 -14.77 1.97
N LEU A 265 -8.49 -13.97 2.86
CA LEU A 265 -8.67 -12.54 2.64
C LEU A 265 -7.33 -11.80 2.61
N ALA A 266 -6.38 -12.16 3.48
CA ALA A 266 -5.03 -11.61 3.48
C ALA A 266 -4.28 -11.91 2.17
N ILE A 267 -4.40 -13.13 1.64
CA ILE A 267 -3.87 -13.48 0.31
C ILE A 267 -4.52 -12.61 -0.77
N ALA A 268 -5.84 -12.41 -0.70
CA ALA A 268 -6.56 -11.57 -1.67
C ALA A 268 -6.06 -10.11 -1.66
N TYR A 269 -5.83 -9.52 -0.48
CA TYR A 269 -5.28 -8.16 -0.37
C TYR A 269 -3.87 -8.05 -0.98
N GLY A 270 -2.99 -9.01 -0.68
CA GLY A 270 -1.64 -9.09 -1.25
C GLY A 270 -1.65 -9.18 -2.78
N ALA A 271 -2.42 -10.14 -3.32
CA ALA A 271 -2.52 -10.36 -4.76
C ALA A 271 -3.17 -9.18 -5.49
N PHE A 272 -4.20 -8.57 -4.88
CA PHE A 272 -4.83 -7.39 -5.45
C PHE A 272 -3.87 -6.20 -5.50
N ALA A 273 -3.14 -5.94 -4.41
CA ALA A 273 -2.18 -4.85 -4.35
C ALA A 273 -1.06 -5.01 -5.39
N ALA A 274 -0.56 -6.24 -5.60
CA ALA A 274 0.43 -6.53 -6.62
C ALA A 274 -0.06 -6.12 -8.02
N GLY A 275 -1.34 -6.35 -8.34
CA GLY A 275 -1.96 -5.98 -9.61
C GLY A 275 -2.19 -4.48 -9.82
N ARG A 276 -1.92 -3.66 -8.80
CA ARG A 276 -2.07 -2.20 -8.85
C ARG A 276 -0.74 -1.47 -8.89
N THR A 277 0.39 -2.15 -8.74
CA THR A 277 1.73 -1.54 -8.78
C THR A 277 2.02 -0.79 -10.09
N GLN A 278 1.50 -1.27 -11.21
CA GLN A 278 1.72 -0.66 -12.53
C GLN A 278 0.48 0.09 -13.06
N PRO A 279 0.63 1.34 -13.50
CA PRO A 279 -0.46 2.10 -14.11
C PRO A 279 -0.83 1.52 -15.48
N VAL A 280 -2.11 1.58 -15.83
CA VAL A 280 -2.57 1.25 -17.20
C VAL A 280 -2.06 2.33 -18.16
N PRO A 281 -1.58 2.01 -19.37
CA PRO A 281 -1.58 0.69 -20.05
C PRO A 281 -0.34 -0.18 -19.79
N PHE A 282 0.61 0.26 -18.96
CA PHE A 282 1.90 -0.40 -18.72
C PHE A 282 1.80 -1.64 -17.84
N ARG A 283 0.61 -2.25 -17.72
CA ARG A 283 0.45 -3.44 -16.90
C ARG A 283 1.09 -4.65 -17.59
N ASP A 284 1.93 -5.33 -16.85
CA ASP A 284 2.45 -6.66 -17.18
C ASP A 284 1.28 -7.64 -17.38
N ARG A 285 1.12 -8.14 -18.61
CA ARG A 285 0.06 -9.10 -18.95
C ARG A 285 0.27 -10.44 -18.26
N SER A 286 1.52 -10.87 -18.10
CA SER A 286 1.88 -12.12 -17.43
C SER A 286 1.52 -12.03 -15.95
N LEU A 287 1.88 -10.93 -15.29
CA LEU A 287 1.47 -10.67 -13.90
C LEU A 287 -0.06 -10.63 -13.74
N ASN A 288 -0.79 -9.99 -14.67
CA ASN A 288 -2.25 -9.99 -14.62
C ASN A 288 -2.86 -11.39 -14.75
N ALA A 289 -2.28 -12.27 -15.58
CA ALA A 289 -2.74 -13.65 -15.70
C ALA A 289 -2.57 -14.39 -14.37
N LEU A 290 -1.36 -14.32 -13.79
CA LEU A 290 -1.04 -14.93 -12.50
C LEU A 290 -1.96 -14.43 -11.36
N ILE A 291 -2.25 -13.14 -11.33
CA ILE A 291 -3.20 -12.58 -10.36
C ILE A 291 -4.60 -13.15 -10.57
N ASN A 292 -5.05 -13.28 -11.82
CA ASN A 292 -6.35 -13.89 -12.10
C ASN A 292 -6.41 -15.36 -11.71
N ASP A 293 -5.31 -16.10 -11.85
CA ASP A 293 -5.21 -17.50 -11.42
C ASP A 293 -5.39 -17.61 -9.90
N VAL A 294 -4.66 -16.80 -9.12
CA VAL A 294 -4.81 -16.70 -7.65
C VAL A 294 -6.25 -16.34 -7.27
N PHE A 295 -6.85 -15.35 -7.94
CA PHE A 295 -8.25 -14.98 -7.69
C PHE A 295 -9.25 -16.08 -8.12
N GLY A 296 -8.92 -16.88 -9.13
CA GLY A 296 -9.68 -18.07 -9.51
C GLY A 296 -9.68 -19.11 -8.39
N ALA A 297 -8.51 -19.42 -7.83
CA ALA A 297 -8.37 -20.33 -6.69
C ALA A 297 -9.12 -19.80 -5.45
N LEU A 298 -8.98 -18.50 -5.14
CA LEU A 298 -9.70 -17.84 -4.05
C LEU A 298 -11.22 -17.93 -4.24
N LYS A 299 -11.72 -17.70 -5.45
CA LYS A 299 -13.16 -17.76 -5.76
C LYS A 299 -13.73 -19.16 -5.58
N GLN A 300 -13.00 -20.19 -6.02
CA GLN A 300 -13.39 -21.58 -5.83
C GLN A 300 -13.39 -21.96 -4.34
N ARG A 301 -12.34 -21.58 -3.60
CA ARG A 301 -12.21 -21.93 -2.18
C ARG A 301 -13.25 -21.20 -1.31
N THR A 302 -13.44 -19.90 -1.53
CA THR A 302 -14.44 -19.11 -0.79
C THR A 302 -15.86 -19.62 -1.02
N ALA A 303 -16.18 -20.04 -2.25
CA ALA A 303 -17.45 -20.71 -2.56
C ALA A 303 -17.61 -22.04 -1.82
N ALA A 304 -16.58 -22.90 -1.82
CA ALA A 304 -16.61 -24.19 -1.13
C ALA A 304 -16.80 -24.03 0.40
N LEU A 305 -16.28 -22.95 0.99
CA LEU A 305 -16.42 -22.63 2.41
C LEU A 305 -17.70 -21.86 2.75
N GLY A 306 -18.57 -21.59 1.77
CA GLY A 306 -19.81 -20.83 1.95
C GLY A 306 -19.58 -19.39 2.41
N VAL A 307 -18.49 -18.75 1.99
CA VAL A 307 -18.19 -17.35 2.33
C VAL A 307 -19.15 -16.43 1.57
N PRO A 308 -19.94 -15.57 2.25
CA PRO A 308 -20.87 -14.67 1.57
C PRO A 308 -20.16 -13.60 0.73
N VAL A 309 -20.63 -13.40 -0.51
CA VAL A 309 -20.18 -12.34 -1.43
C VAL A 309 -21.25 -11.25 -1.50
N ALA A 310 -21.50 -10.60 -0.37
CA ALA A 310 -22.52 -9.55 -0.25
C ALA A 310 -21.98 -8.17 -0.66
N GLN A 311 -22.84 -7.30 -1.20
CA GLN A 311 -22.47 -5.92 -1.52
C GLN A 311 -21.88 -5.21 -0.30
N GLY A 312 -20.76 -4.52 -0.48
CA GLY A 312 -20.00 -3.88 0.60
C GLY A 312 -18.96 -4.77 1.28
N SER A 313 -18.87 -6.06 0.93
CA SER A 313 -17.77 -6.93 1.35
C SER A 313 -16.55 -6.81 0.42
N PRO A 314 -15.32 -7.08 0.91
CA PRO A 314 -14.13 -7.18 0.07
C PRO A 314 -14.30 -8.19 -1.08
N TRP A 315 -14.91 -9.34 -0.81
CA TRP A 315 -15.14 -10.39 -1.81
C TRP A 315 -16.03 -9.93 -2.96
N TYR A 316 -17.06 -9.13 -2.68
CA TYR A 316 -17.90 -8.54 -3.72
C TYR A 316 -17.10 -7.56 -4.58
N GLU A 317 -16.24 -6.74 -3.97
CA GLU A 317 -15.36 -5.86 -4.73
C GLU A 317 -14.41 -6.65 -5.64
N PHE A 318 -13.72 -7.65 -5.11
CA PHE A 318 -12.79 -8.48 -5.89
C PHE A 318 -13.47 -9.21 -7.05
N PHE A 319 -14.54 -9.97 -6.77
CA PHE A 319 -15.13 -10.87 -7.76
C PHE A 319 -16.17 -10.20 -8.67
N THR A 320 -16.85 -9.15 -8.22
CA THR A 320 -17.94 -8.52 -8.98
C THR A 320 -17.56 -7.15 -9.50
N ALA A 321 -16.99 -6.26 -8.66
CA ALA A 321 -16.63 -4.92 -9.10
C ALA A 321 -15.36 -4.91 -9.96
N TYR A 322 -14.37 -5.73 -9.60
CA TYR A 322 -13.10 -5.87 -10.32
C TYR A 322 -13.07 -7.07 -11.27
N ARG A 323 -14.06 -7.97 -11.20
CA ARG A 323 -14.21 -9.16 -12.07
C ARG A 323 -12.96 -10.05 -12.09
N LEU A 324 -12.33 -10.22 -10.93
CA LEU A 324 -11.14 -11.06 -10.80
C LEU A 324 -11.53 -12.53 -10.70
N GLY A 325 -10.68 -13.40 -11.26
CA GLY A 325 -10.91 -14.85 -11.27
C GLY A 325 -12.06 -15.27 -12.20
N GLU A 326 -12.43 -14.44 -13.18
CA GLU A 326 -13.25 -14.85 -14.32
C GLU A 326 -12.34 -15.52 -15.37
N ALA A 327 -12.78 -16.66 -15.91
CA ALA A 327 -12.13 -17.23 -17.08
C ALA A 327 -12.17 -16.18 -18.20
N VAL A 328 -11.02 -15.90 -18.83
CA VAL A 328 -10.99 -15.08 -20.04
C VAL A 328 -11.88 -15.79 -21.04
N ALA A 329 -13.07 -15.27 -21.28
CA ALA A 329 -13.92 -15.76 -22.36
C ALA A 329 -13.09 -15.61 -23.62
N GLY A 330 -12.57 -16.75 -24.11
CA GLY A 330 -11.91 -16.79 -25.40
C GLY A 330 -12.85 -16.13 -26.38
N LYS A 331 -12.38 -15.05 -27.03
CA LYS A 331 -13.02 -14.63 -28.26
C LYS A 331 -12.80 -15.78 -29.24
N GLY A 332 -13.77 -16.70 -29.25
CA GLY A 332 -13.91 -17.68 -30.30
C GLY A 332 -14.27 -16.94 -31.58
N GLN A 333 -13.53 -17.31 -32.63
CA GLN A 333 -13.56 -16.85 -34.02
C GLN A 333 -12.75 -15.58 -34.32
#